data_AF-A0A375D9W5-F1
#
_entry.id   AF-A0A375D9W5-F1
#
_cell.length_a   1.000
_cell.length_b   1.000
_cell.length_c   1.000
_cell.angle_alpha   90.00
_cell.angle_beta   90.00
_cell.angle_gamma   90.00
#
_symmetry.space_group_name_H-M   'P 1'
#
loop_
_entity.id
_entity.type
_entity.pdbx_description
1 polymer ?
#
loop_
_entity_poly.entity_id
_entity_poly.type
_entity_poly.pdbx_seq_one_letter_code
_entity_poly.pdbx_strand_id
1 'polypeptide(L)'
;MQNSKLALSVLATAMALALAACGGGGGDDGGSKNPTTPPTTPTTPPQEPTSVPPATTAPVSTYPNGDQRLAAYDALNSLRLKIGVGALKQDDKLDIAADNHLAYMKANSATGHLEVAGNAGFTGANPYDQVVAAGGSEDQWIGQAVSSGAPDAESCLAGFKRSVYHLQAITSNQETVGLSVRDNRCVINFGIVTGAKGGGYGLAQWGGQQLAANAVAYYPADNDSIFGTFYPATENPNPASDLASAGHPIMFRMAAPSSSNVLTVSSFTLTGPGGAAVPVRVLVPANAKAGSVASAIENTSLYAGVVFMLPTQPLTGGTHTATFAGARNGVAISKSWSFTAF
;
A
#
# COMPACT_ATOMS: atom_id res chain seq x y z
N MET A 1 19.89 -46.28 23.12
CA MET A 1 20.06 -47.51 22.31
C MET A 1 18.93 -47.46 21.29
N GLN A 2 19.09 -47.39 19.97
CA GLN A 2 20.11 -47.93 19.07
C GLN A 2 20.09 -47.10 17.77
N ASN A 3 21.25 -46.96 17.14
CA ASN A 3 21.52 -46.21 15.93
C ASN A 3 20.89 -46.87 14.69
N SER A 4 20.62 -46.09 13.63
CA SER A 4 21.02 -46.49 12.27
C SER A 4 21.21 -45.30 11.35
N LYS A 5 22.43 -45.24 10.81
CA LYS A 5 22.90 -44.36 9.75
C LYS A 5 22.51 -44.98 8.40
N LEU A 6 22.15 -44.17 7.41
CA LEU A 6 22.28 -44.59 6.01
C LEU A 6 22.88 -43.45 5.18
N ALA A 7 23.75 -43.86 4.27
CA ALA A 7 24.83 -43.08 3.69
C ALA A 7 24.52 -42.56 2.28
N LEU A 8 25.27 -41.50 1.97
CA LEU A 8 25.62 -40.90 0.68
C LEU A 8 25.47 -41.76 -0.59
N SER A 9 25.05 -41.11 -1.68
CA SER A 9 25.57 -41.37 -3.04
C SER A 9 25.45 -40.10 -3.89
N VAL A 10 26.59 -39.56 -4.31
CA VAL A 10 26.78 -38.45 -5.24
C VAL A 10 27.06 -39.05 -6.62
N LEU A 11 26.39 -38.56 -7.67
CA LEU A 11 26.75 -38.89 -9.05
C LEU A 11 26.91 -37.60 -9.87
N ALA A 12 28.16 -37.29 -10.22
CA ALA A 12 28.54 -36.23 -11.15
C ALA A 12 28.69 -36.83 -12.55
N THR A 13 28.18 -36.15 -13.57
CA THR A 13 28.51 -36.49 -14.97
C THR A 13 28.78 -35.20 -15.74
N ALA A 14 30.02 -35.04 -16.17
CA ALA A 14 30.47 -34.02 -17.10
C ALA A 14 30.50 -34.61 -18.52
N MET A 15 30.12 -33.82 -19.52
CA MET A 15 30.35 -34.19 -20.93
C MET A 15 30.77 -32.94 -21.72
N ALA A 16 32.02 -32.96 -22.18
CA ALA A 16 32.58 -32.06 -23.16
C ALA A 16 32.74 -32.84 -24.47
N LEU A 17 32.33 -32.25 -25.59
CA LEU A 17 32.66 -32.71 -26.93
C LEU A 17 32.99 -31.49 -27.79
N ALA A 18 34.22 -31.48 -28.29
CA ALA A 18 34.70 -30.64 -29.38
C ALA A 18 35.27 -31.57 -30.46
N LEU A 19 35.12 -31.17 -31.73
CA LEU A 19 35.94 -31.39 -32.96
C LEU A 19 34.98 -31.26 -34.16
N ALA A 20 35.06 -30.26 -35.04
CA ALA A 20 36.11 -29.85 -36.01
C ALA A 20 35.99 -30.55 -37.38
N ALA A 21 35.82 -29.75 -38.44
CA ALA A 21 36.23 -29.90 -39.87
C ALA A 21 35.28 -29.05 -40.75
N CYS A 22 35.60 -28.48 -41.91
CA CYS A 22 36.83 -28.22 -42.69
C CYS A 22 36.38 -27.42 -43.95
N GLY A 23 37.22 -26.52 -44.46
CA GLY A 23 37.13 -25.85 -45.77
C GLY A 23 37.58 -24.38 -45.65
N GLY A 24 38.69 -23.86 -46.18
CA GLY A 24 39.54 -24.24 -47.32
C GLY A 24 38.91 -23.71 -48.63
N GLY A 25 39.44 -22.75 -49.40
CA GLY A 25 40.64 -21.89 -49.40
C GLY A 25 40.59 -21.03 -50.68
N GLY A 26 41.53 -20.08 -50.88
CA GLY A 26 41.77 -19.41 -52.18
C GLY A 26 41.93 -17.88 -52.08
N GLY A 27 43.03 -17.33 -52.61
CA GLY A 27 43.48 -15.95 -52.41
C GLY A 27 43.36 -15.01 -53.62
N ASP A 28 43.80 -13.78 -53.35
CA ASP A 28 44.19 -12.61 -54.17
C ASP A 28 43.18 -11.99 -55.16
N ASP A 29 42.80 -10.72 -54.93
CA ASP A 29 43.30 -9.58 -55.71
C ASP A 29 42.69 -8.24 -55.22
N GLY A 30 43.47 -7.17 -55.34
CA GLY A 30 43.21 -5.85 -54.75
C GLY A 30 42.00 -5.08 -55.31
N GLY A 31 41.48 -4.17 -54.49
CA GLY A 31 40.51 -3.17 -54.95
C GLY A 31 39.71 -2.52 -53.82
N SER A 32 40.07 -1.29 -53.46
CA SER A 32 39.34 -0.43 -52.51
C SER A 32 37.85 -0.30 -52.84
N LYS A 33 36.95 -0.83 -51.98
CA LYS A 33 35.58 -0.34 -51.82
C LYS A 33 35.10 -0.55 -50.37
N ASN A 34 34.82 0.56 -49.69
CA ASN A 34 34.13 0.61 -48.40
C ASN A 34 32.75 -0.06 -48.52
N PRO A 35 32.37 -1.03 -47.67
CA PRO A 35 30.98 -1.43 -47.52
C PRO A 35 30.32 -0.57 -46.45
N THR A 36 29.38 0.27 -46.86
CA THR A 36 28.49 1.01 -45.97
C THR A 36 27.46 0.04 -45.39
N THR A 37 27.69 -0.46 -44.19
CA THR A 37 26.69 -1.23 -43.42
C THR A 37 25.58 -0.27 -42.97
N PRO A 38 24.29 -0.55 -43.24
CA PRO A 38 23.21 0.20 -42.63
C PRO A 38 23.24 -0.01 -41.11
N PRO A 39 23.09 1.03 -40.27
CA PRO A 39 22.97 0.84 -38.84
C PRO A 39 21.64 0.12 -38.56
N THR A 40 21.72 -1.16 -38.19
CA THR A 40 20.60 -1.85 -37.57
C THR A 40 20.47 -1.33 -36.14
N THR A 41 19.65 -0.31 -35.95
CA THR A 41 19.21 0.10 -34.61
C THR A 41 18.45 -1.07 -33.99
N PRO A 42 18.88 -1.63 -32.84
CA PRO A 42 18.07 -2.59 -32.11
C PRO A 42 16.78 -1.89 -31.69
N THR A 43 15.66 -2.26 -32.29
CA THR A 43 14.35 -1.76 -31.89
C THR A 43 13.89 -2.62 -30.72
N THR A 44 14.39 -2.31 -29.52
CA THR A 44 13.82 -2.89 -28.30
C THR A 44 12.34 -2.47 -28.24
N PRO A 45 11.38 -3.40 -28.10
CA PRO A 45 9.97 -3.05 -27.94
C PRO A 45 9.82 -2.06 -26.78
N PRO A 46 8.87 -1.10 -26.84
CA PRO A 46 8.60 -0.21 -25.73
C PRO A 46 8.33 -1.04 -24.47
N GLN A 47 9.16 -0.86 -23.44
CA GLN A 47 8.94 -1.52 -22.15
C GLN A 47 7.68 -0.95 -21.52
N GLU A 48 6.75 -1.81 -21.10
CA GLU A 48 5.57 -1.39 -20.36
C GLU A 48 5.96 -0.62 -19.08
N PRO A 49 5.19 0.40 -18.68
CA PRO A 49 5.50 1.18 -17.50
C PRO A 49 5.46 0.29 -16.25
N THR A 50 6.47 0.43 -15.39
CA THR A 50 6.54 -0.30 -14.11
C THR A 50 5.75 0.38 -12.99
N SER A 51 5.20 1.57 -13.25
CA SER A 51 4.35 2.39 -12.36
C SER A 51 3.82 3.60 -13.13
N VAL A 52 2.83 4.30 -12.59
CA VAL A 52 2.30 5.57 -13.10
C VAL A 52 2.44 6.70 -12.07
N PRO A 53 2.47 7.98 -12.49
CA PRO A 53 2.35 9.09 -11.55
C PRO A 53 0.95 9.13 -10.91
N PRO A 54 0.78 9.82 -9.76
CA PRO A 54 -0.51 9.96 -9.12
C PRO A 54 -1.50 10.72 -10.01
N ALA A 55 -2.68 10.15 -10.22
CA ALA A 55 -3.78 10.76 -10.97
C ALA A 55 -4.32 11.98 -10.22
N THR A 56 -4.39 13.11 -10.90
CA THR A 56 -4.80 14.39 -10.32
C THR A 56 -6.30 14.65 -10.40
N THR A 57 -7.06 13.75 -11.03
CA THR A 57 -8.51 13.83 -11.12
C THR A 57 -9.13 12.44 -10.95
N ALA A 58 -10.27 12.40 -10.26
CA ALA A 58 -11.06 11.18 -10.13
C ALA A 58 -12.03 11.05 -11.32
N PRO A 59 -12.06 9.91 -12.02
CA PRO A 59 -13.12 9.63 -12.99
C PRO A 59 -14.50 9.62 -12.30
N VAL A 60 -15.53 10.01 -13.04
CA VAL A 60 -16.92 9.90 -12.57
C VAL A 60 -17.27 8.42 -12.40
N SER A 61 -17.84 8.06 -11.23
CA SER A 61 -18.30 6.71 -10.95
C SER A 61 -19.69 6.45 -11.56
N THR A 62 -20.08 5.18 -11.65
CA THR A 62 -21.40 4.72 -12.09
C THR A 62 -22.37 4.49 -10.93
N TYR A 63 -21.97 4.78 -9.69
CA TYR A 63 -22.84 4.60 -8.53
C TYR A 63 -24.06 5.53 -8.61
N PRO A 64 -25.27 5.03 -8.31
CA PRO A 64 -26.47 5.86 -8.29
C PRO A 64 -26.42 6.98 -7.25
N ASN A 65 -27.13 8.08 -7.53
CA ASN A 65 -27.33 9.14 -6.54
C ASN A 65 -28.02 8.60 -5.28
N GLY A 66 -27.51 8.97 -4.10
CA GLY A 66 -28.00 8.50 -2.80
C GLY A 66 -27.44 7.14 -2.37
N ASP A 67 -26.62 6.47 -3.19
CA ASP A 67 -25.90 5.25 -2.81
C ASP A 67 -24.73 5.59 -1.88
N GLN A 68 -24.55 4.81 -0.80
CA GLN A 68 -23.44 4.97 0.13
C GLN A 68 -22.07 4.73 -0.54
N ARG A 69 -22.02 3.92 -1.61
CA ARG A 69 -20.80 3.71 -2.39
C ARG A 69 -20.35 4.98 -3.12
N LEU A 70 -21.29 5.77 -3.63
CA LEU A 70 -20.98 7.06 -4.25
C LEU A 70 -20.33 8.00 -3.24
N ALA A 71 -20.96 8.17 -2.07
CA ALA A 71 -20.43 9.01 -1.00
C ALA A 71 -19.04 8.53 -0.51
N ALA A 72 -18.84 7.22 -0.39
CA ALA A 72 -17.56 6.64 0.00
C ALA A 72 -16.47 6.86 -1.06
N TYR A 73 -16.80 6.66 -2.34
CA TYR A 73 -15.90 6.90 -3.48
C TYR A 73 -15.45 8.37 -3.52
N ASP A 74 -16.39 9.30 -3.43
CA ASP A 74 -16.11 10.73 -3.49
C ASP A 74 -15.27 11.18 -2.29
N ALA A 75 -15.60 10.72 -1.07
CA ALA A 75 -14.85 11.04 0.13
C ALA A 75 -13.42 10.47 0.10
N LEU A 76 -13.27 9.22 -0.36
CA LEU A 76 -11.96 8.57 -0.50
C LEU A 76 -11.09 9.30 -1.52
N ASN A 77 -11.63 9.60 -2.71
CA ASN A 77 -10.90 10.32 -3.73
C ASN A 77 -10.59 11.76 -3.32
N SER A 78 -11.49 12.43 -2.61
CA SER A 78 -11.24 13.76 -2.04
C SER A 78 -10.05 13.73 -1.08
N LEU A 79 -9.98 12.74 -0.18
CA LEU A 79 -8.82 12.56 0.70
C LEU A 79 -7.55 12.32 -0.11
N ARG A 80 -7.57 11.35 -1.03
CA ARG A 80 -6.39 10.94 -1.79
C ARG A 80 -5.84 12.06 -2.67
N LEU A 81 -6.71 12.84 -3.30
CA LEU A 81 -6.34 14.05 -4.04
C LEU A 81 -5.77 15.12 -3.12
N LYS A 82 -6.41 15.35 -1.97
CA LYS A 82 -5.95 16.36 -0.99
C LYS A 82 -4.50 16.12 -0.52
N ILE A 83 -4.13 14.86 -0.31
CA ILE A 83 -2.78 14.49 0.15
C ILE A 83 -1.83 14.08 -0.99
N GLY A 84 -2.28 14.17 -2.25
CA GLY A 84 -1.45 13.96 -3.44
C GLY A 84 -1.09 12.51 -3.78
N VAL A 85 -1.73 11.50 -3.19
CA VAL A 85 -1.44 10.07 -3.44
C VAL A 85 -2.17 9.50 -4.67
N GLY A 86 -2.98 10.33 -5.33
CA GLY A 86 -3.61 10.01 -6.61
C GLY A 86 -5.00 9.42 -6.47
N ALA A 87 -5.92 9.87 -7.33
CA ALA A 87 -7.31 9.39 -7.35
C ALA A 87 -7.42 7.95 -7.87
N LEU A 88 -8.45 7.26 -7.41
CA LEU A 88 -8.82 5.90 -7.81
C LEU A 88 -9.93 5.95 -8.85
N LYS A 89 -9.90 5.01 -9.79
CA LYS A 89 -10.97 4.74 -10.74
C LYS A 89 -11.84 3.60 -10.22
N GLN A 90 -13.16 3.71 -10.33
CA GLN A 90 -14.05 2.58 -10.03
C GLN A 90 -13.76 1.38 -10.95
N ASP A 91 -13.87 0.19 -10.38
CA ASP A 91 -13.84 -1.10 -11.09
C ASP A 91 -15.01 -1.97 -10.64
N ASP A 92 -15.83 -2.41 -11.58
CA ASP A 92 -17.07 -3.13 -11.31
C ASP A 92 -16.83 -4.54 -10.75
N LYS A 93 -15.69 -5.18 -11.05
CA LYS A 93 -15.34 -6.49 -10.50
C LYS A 93 -14.90 -6.38 -9.05
N LEU A 94 -14.17 -5.32 -8.72
CA LEU A 94 -13.85 -4.99 -7.33
C LEU A 94 -15.12 -4.68 -6.52
N ASP A 95 -16.13 -4.05 -7.12
CA ASP A 95 -17.45 -3.81 -6.49
C ASP A 95 -18.19 -5.10 -6.18
N ILE A 96 -18.28 -6.01 -7.16
CA ILE A 96 -18.94 -7.31 -6.99
C ILE A 96 -18.24 -8.10 -5.88
N ALA A 97 -16.91 -8.14 -5.89
CA ALA A 97 -16.14 -8.81 -4.85
C ALA A 97 -16.35 -8.19 -3.46
N ALA A 98 -16.43 -6.86 -3.37
CA ALA A 98 -16.67 -6.16 -2.10
C ALA A 98 -18.06 -6.50 -1.55
N ASP A 99 -19.07 -6.55 -2.42
CA ASP A 99 -20.44 -6.86 -2.03
C ASP A 99 -20.62 -8.33 -1.63
N ASN A 100 -19.99 -9.25 -2.36
CA ASN A 100 -19.95 -10.68 -2.03
C ASN A 100 -19.27 -10.92 -0.68
N HIS A 101 -18.10 -10.31 -0.44
CA HIS A 101 -17.38 -10.47 0.81
C HIS A 101 -18.15 -9.88 2.01
N LEU A 102 -18.82 -8.75 1.81
CA LEU A 102 -19.71 -8.19 2.83
C LEU A 102 -20.87 -9.14 3.15
N ALA A 103 -21.49 -9.75 2.12
CA ALA A 103 -22.54 -10.74 2.30
C ALA A 103 -22.02 -12.00 3.03
N TYR A 104 -20.82 -12.47 2.71
CA TYR A 104 -20.15 -13.56 3.41
C TYR A 104 -19.96 -13.25 4.90
N MET A 105 -19.41 -12.07 5.22
CA MET A 105 -19.22 -11.63 6.61
C MET A 105 -20.54 -11.57 7.37
N LYS A 106 -21.62 -11.11 6.72
CA LYS A 106 -22.96 -11.06 7.31
C LYS A 106 -23.51 -12.47 7.57
N ALA A 107 -23.41 -13.38 6.59
CA ALA A 107 -23.94 -14.74 6.69
C ALA A 107 -23.23 -15.58 7.77
N ASN A 108 -21.96 -15.30 8.02
CA ASN A 108 -21.11 -16.10 8.92
C ASN A 108 -20.76 -15.39 10.22
N SER A 109 -21.36 -14.23 10.51
CA SER A 109 -21.04 -13.38 11.69
C SER A 109 -19.53 -13.14 11.84
N ALA A 110 -18.84 -13.00 10.71
CA ALA A 110 -17.38 -12.86 10.65
C ALA A 110 -16.99 -11.39 10.48
N THR A 111 -15.74 -11.08 10.82
CA THR A 111 -15.10 -9.80 10.50
C THR A 111 -13.63 -10.07 10.23
N GLY A 112 -13.16 -9.68 9.05
CA GLY A 112 -11.80 -9.93 8.60
C GLY A 112 -11.74 -9.94 7.07
N HIS A 113 -10.58 -10.30 6.53
CA HIS A 113 -10.33 -10.32 5.08
C HIS A 113 -10.55 -11.69 4.43
N LEU A 114 -10.51 -12.76 5.22
CA LEU A 114 -10.44 -14.12 4.73
C LEU A 114 -11.81 -14.80 4.76
N GLU A 115 -12.02 -15.69 3.80
CA GLU A 115 -13.19 -16.57 3.77
C GLU A 115 -12.75 -18.02 3.97
N VAL A 116 -13.66 -18.84 4.50
CA VAL A 116 -13.40 -20.25 4.81
C VAL A 116 -14.23 -21.10 3.86
N ALA A 117 -13.56 -21.99 3.12
CA ALA A 117 -14.24 -22.89 2.20
C ALA A 117 -15.29 -23.75 2.92
N GLY A 118 -16.47 -23.89 2.32
CA GLY A 118 -17.62 -24.60 2.90
C GLY A 118 -18.59 -23.73 3.69
N ASN A 119 -18.22 -22.50 4.04
CA ASN A 119 -19.15 -21.54 4.65
C ASN A 119 -20.09 -20.92 3.61
N ALA A 120 -21.26 -20.48 4.05
CA ALA A 120 -22.27 -19.88 3.18
C ALA A 120 -21.74 -18.60 2.52
N GLY A 121 -21.92 -18.48 1.20
CA GLY A 121 -21.46 -17.32 0.43
C GLY A 121 -19.95 -17.27 0.18
N PHE A 122 -19.21 -18.36 0.41
CA PHE A 122 -17.78 -18.43 0.06
C PHE A 122 -17.55 -18.16 -1.43
N THR A 123 -16.62 -17.25 -1.72
CA THR A 123 -16.19 -16.87 -3.07
C THR A 123 -14.69 -17.07 -3.28
N GLY A 124 -13.87 -16.83 -2.25
CA GLY A 124 -12.41 -16.97 -2.34
C GLY A 124 -11.73 -16.81 -0.99
N ALA A 125 -10.67 -17.58 -0.76
CA ALA A 125 -10.04 -17.68 0.56
C ALA A 125 -9.40 -16.36 1.03
N ASN A 126 -8.89 -15.57 0.10
CA ASN A 126 -8.30 -14.25 0.36
C ASN A 126 -8.85 -13.19 -0.63
N PRO A 127 -8.59 -11.89 -0.40
CA PRO A 127 -9.15 -10.84 -1.26
C PRO A 127 -8.78 -10.91 -2.74
N TYR A 128 -7.61 -11.43 -3.11
CA TYR A 128 -7.28 -11.66 -4.51
C TYR A 128 -8.21 -12.72 -5.11
N ASP A 129 -8.37 -13.87 -4.45
CA ASP A 129 -9.26 -14.94 -4.91
C ASP A 129 -10.72 -14.46 -5.01
N GLN A 130 -11.18 -13.64 -4.05
CA GLN A 130 -12.53 -13.05 -4.05
C GLN A 130 -12.75 -12.18 -5.31
N VAL A 131 -11.74 -11.40 -5.71
CA VAL A 131 -11.80 -10.55 -6.90
C VAL A 131 -11.74 -11.38 -8.18
N VAL A 132 -10.88 -12.41 -8.24
CA VAL A 132 -10.83 -13.33 -9.38
C VAL A 132 -12.17 -14.06 -9.54
N ALA A 133 -12.77 -14.53 -8.44
CA ALA A 133 -14.09 -15.16 -8.46
C ALA A 133 -15.22 -14.23 -8.94
N ALA A 134 -15.08 -12.92 -8.72
CA ALA A 134 -15.97 -11.89 -9.25
C ALA A 134 -15.73 -11.57 -10.74
N GLY A 135 -14.72 -12.21 -11.38
CA GLY A 135 -14.34 -11.99 -12.77
C GLY A 135 -13.32 -10.86 -12.97
N GLY A 136 -12.59 -10.47 -11.93
CA GLY A 136 -11.46 -9.55 -12.04
C GLY A 136 -10.24 -10.19 -12.72
N SER A 137 -9.31 -9.35 -13.19
CA SER A 137 -8.05 -9.79 -13.78
C SER A 137 -7.24 -10.67 -12.82
N GLU A 138 -6.48 -11.63 -13.35
CA GLU A 138 -5.45 -12.36 -12.59
C GLU A 138 -4.14 -11.58 -12.51
N ASP A 139 -3.92 -10.61 -13.42
CA ASP A 139 -2.71 -9.78 -13.47
C ASP A 139 -2.90 -8.48 -12.68
N GLN A 140 -3.27 -8.61 -11.41
CA GLN A 140 -3.42 -7.47 -10.49
C GLN A 140 -3.10 -7.83 -9.04
N TRP A 141 -2.68 -6.82 -8.29
CA TRP A 141 -2.44 -6.94 -6.85
C TRP A 141 -3.57 -6.29 -6.05
N ILE A 142 -4.18 -7.05 -5.14
CA ILE A 142 -5.38 -6.64 -4.41
C ILE A 142 -5.07 -6.24 -2.97
N GLY A 143 -5.37 -5.00 -2.63
CA GLY A 143 -5.49 -4.53 -1.26
C GLY A 143 -6.95 -4.55 -0.80
N GLN A 144 -7.20 -4.69 0.50
CA GLN A 144 -8.56 -4.62 1.04
C GLN A 144 -8.57 -3.92 2.40
N ALA A 145 -9.57 -3.08 2.63
CA ALA A 145 -9.91 -2.52 3.94
C ALA A 145 -11.34 -2.96 4.31
N VAL A 146 -11.52 -3.40 5.56
CA VAL A 146 -12.80 -3.95 6.04
C VAL A 146 -13.15 -3.33 7.38
N SER A 147 -14.41 -2.97 7.57
CA SER A 147 -14.94 -2.54 8.85
C SER A 147 -16.31 -3.17 9.11
N SER A 148 -16.50 -3.61 10.36
CA SER A 148 -17.80 -3.92 10.94
C SER A 148 -18.13 -2.81 11.95
N GLY A 149 -19.35 -2.26 11.88
CA GLY A 149 -19.71 -1.06 12.64
C GLY A 149 -19.69 0.23 11.83
N ALA A 150 -19.77 0.14 10.50
CA ALA A 150 -19.87 1.29 9.60
C ALA A 150 -21.29 1.39 9.03
N PRO A 151 -22.21 2.18 9.63
CA PRO A 151 -23.59 2.29 9.17
C PRO A 151 -23.73 3.03 7.83
N ASP A 152 -22.75 3.88 7.50
CA ASP A 152 -22.74 4.74 6.32
C ASP A 152 -21.31 4.99 5.81
N ALA A 153 -21.21 5.67 4.67
CA ALA A 153 -19.96 6.03 4.02
C ALA A 153 -19.06 6.91 4.90
N GLU A 154 -19.66 7.84 5.65
CA GLU A 154 -18.93 8.73 6.55
C GLU A 154 -18.22 7.92 7.63
N SER A 155 -18.96 7.04 8.31
CA SER A 155 -18.45 6.16 9.37
C SER A 155 -17.39 5.21 8.83
N CYS A 156 -17.59 4.66 7.62
CA CYS A 156 -16.59 3.82 6.97
C CYS A 156 -15.24 4.54 6.82
N LEU A 157 -15.23 5.68 6.14
CA LEU A 157 -13.98 6.41 5.88
C LEU A 157 -13.41 7.04 7.15
N ALA A 158 -14.26 7.53 8.06
CA ALA A 158 -13.80 8.07 9.33
C ALA A 158 -13.09 7.01 10.18
N GLY A 159 -13.59 5.78 10.22
CA GLY A 159 -12.91 4.68 10.91
C GLY A 159 -11.51 4.43 10.36
N PHE A 160 -11.38 4.29 9.03
CA PHE A 160 -10.08 4.02 8.41
C PHE A 160 -9.09 5.18 8.55
N LYS A 161 -9.55 6.43 8.39
CA LYS A 161 -8.70 7.63 8.57
C LYS A 161 -8.15 7.77 9.99
N ARG A 162 -8.86 7.26 11.00
CA ARG A 162 -8.48 7.35 12.42
C ARG A 162 -7.56 6.23 12.89
N SER A 163 -7.14 5.33 12.00
CA SER A 163 -6.36 4.13 12.33
C SER A 163 -4.96 4.19 11.74
N VAL A 164 -4.10 3.23 12.09
CA VAL A 164 -2.72 3.19 11.60
C VAL A 164 -2.66 2.45 10.26
N TYR A 165 -3.05 1.18 10.25
CA TYR A 165 -2.90 0.31 9.08
C TYR A 165 -3.95 0.57 8.01
N HIS A 166 -5.20 0.87 8.36
CA HIS A 166 -6.19 1.21 7.32
C HIS A 166 -5.91 2.58 6.70
N LEU A 167 -5.42 3.57 7.46
CA LEU A 167 -5.00 4.85 6.86
C LEU A 167 -3.83 4.63 5.87
N GLN A 168 -2.86 3.77 6.24
CA GLN A 168 -1.81 3.34 5.31
C GLN A 168 -2.40 2.67 4.07
N ALA A 169 -3.41 1.81 4.22
CA ALA A 169 -4.05 1.08 3.13
C ALA A 169 -4.80 1.99 2.16
N ILE A 170 -5.73 2.81 2.67
CA ILE A 170 -6.62 3.62 1.82
C ILE A 170 -5.89 4.75 1.07
N THR A 171 -4.65 5.06 1.48
CA THR A 171 -3.81 6.09 0.85
C THR A 171 -2.66 5.52 0.00
N SER A 172 -2.58 4.19 -0.19
CA SER A 172 -1.49 3.54 -0.96
C SER A 172 -1.54 3.83 -2.46
N ASN A 173 -0.61 3.23 -3.18
CA ASN A 173 -0.35 3.34 -4.62
C ASN A 173 -1.38 2.64 -5.52
N GLN A 174 -2.59 2.33 -5.04
CA GLN A 174 -3.57 1.62 -5.86
C GLN A 174 -4.14 2.53 -6.95
N GLU A 175 -4.65 1.94 -8.03
CA GLU A 175 -5.18 2.65 -9.22
C GLU A 175 -6.71 2.52 -9.32
N THR A 176 -7.23 1.38 -8.93
CA THR A 176 -8.66 1.07 -8.99
C THR A 176 -9.25 0.77 -7.63
N VAL A 177 -10.57 0.94 -7.51
CA VAL A 177 -11.32 0.70 -6.28
C VAL A 177 -12.68 0.09 -6.57
N GLY A 178 -13.12 -0.79 -5.67
CA GLY A 178 -14.51 -1.21 -5.59
C GLY A 178 -15.00 -1.20 -4.13
N LEU A 179 -16.28 -0.90 -3.94
CA LEU A 179 -16.87 -0.53 -2.67
C LEU A 179 -18.17 -1.29 -2.41
N SER A 180 -18.37 -1.71 -1.16
CA SER A 180 -19.70 -2.03 -0.64
C SER A 180 -19.86 -1.45 0.77
N VAL A 181 -20.95 -0.69 0.97
CA VAL A 181 -21.28 -0.03 2.23
C VAL A 181 -22.76 -0.23 2.51
N ARG A 182 -23.08 -1.18 3.39
CA ARG A 182 -24.45 -1.53 3.79
C ARG A 182 -24.42 -2.46 5.00
N ASP A 183 -25.58 -2.69 5.62
CA ASP A 183 -25.72 -3.66 6.72
C ASP A 183 -24.71 -3.45 7.87
N ASN A 184 -24.41 -2.18 8.17
CA ASN A 184 -23.42 -1.76 9.17
C ASN A 184 -22.00 -2.30 8.92
N ARG A 185 -21.63 -2.49 7.65
CA ARG A 185 -20.34 -2.99 7.20
C ARG A 185 -19.83 -2.17 6.02
N CYS A 186 -18.51 -2.14 5.89
CA CYS A 186 -17.83 -1.51 4.78
C CYS A 186 -16.69 -2.40 4.29
N VAL A 187 -16.63 -2.61 2.98
CA VAL A 187 -15.53 -3.29 2.29
C VAL A 187 -15.05 -2.38 1.17
N ILE A 188 -13.74 -2.13 1.15
CA ILE A 188 -13.06 -1.42 0.07
C ILE A 188 -11.99 -2.35 -0.49
N ASN A 189 -12.16 -2.77 -1.74
CA ASN A 189 -11.13 -3.47 -2.49
C ASN A 189 -10.36 -2.46 -3.34
N PHE A 190 -9.05 -2.65 -3.45
CA PHE A 190 -8.17 -1.79 -4.23
C PHE A 190 -7.34 -2.63 -5.19
N GLY A 191 -7.18 -2.17 -6.44
CA GLY A 191 -6.36 -2.84 -7.45
C GLY A 191 -5.11 -2.04 -7.84
N ILE A 192 -3.99 -2.75 -7.96
CA ILE A 192 -2.79 -2.30 -8.68
C ILE A 192 -2.69 -3.15 -9.95
N VAL A 193 -2.67 -2.49 -11.10
CA VAL A 193 -2.60 -3.13 -12.43
C VAL A 193 -1.26 -2.81 -13.07
N THR A 194 -0.87 -1.54 -13.12
CA THR A 194 0.39 -1.14 -13.74
C THR A 194 1.57 -1.68 -12.93
N GLY A 195 2.40 -2.51 -13.55
CA GLY A 195 3.57 -3.09 -12.91
C GLY A 195 3.24 -4.05 -11.76
N ALA A 196 2.05 -4.67 -11.74
CA ALA A 196 1.62 -5.60 -10.69
C ALA A 196 2.56 -6.80 -10.50
N LYS A 197 3.23 -7.26 -11.56
CA LYS A 197 4.12 -8.44 -11.59
C LYS A 197 3.39 -9.74 -11.22
N GLY A 198 2.21 -9.94 -11.81
CA GLY A 198 1.32 -11.06 -11.57
C GLY A 198 0.23 -10.76 -10.54
N GLY A 199 -0.45 -11.82 -10.10
CA GLY A 199 -1.56 -11.76 -9.16
C GLY A 199 -1.18 -11.97 -7.70
N GLY A 200 -1.85 -11.26 -6.79
CA GLY A 200 -1.70 -11.53 -5.36
C GLY A 200 -2.47 -10.59 -4.44
N TYR A 201 -2.37 -10.87 -3.13
CA TYR A 201 -3.06 -10.15 -2.07
C TYR A 201 -2.06 -9.44 -1.13
N GLY A 202 -2.42 -8.22 -0.74
CA GLY A 202 -1.68 -7.36 0.18
C GLY A 202 -1.59 -5.95 -0.39
N LEU A 203 -0.89 -5.04 0.29
CA LEU A 203 -0.62 -3.72 -0.27
C LEU A 203 0.79 -3.75 -0.87
N ALA A 204 0.87 -4.00 -2.18
CA ALA A 204 2.12 -3.97 -2.90
C ALA A 204 2.73 -2.56 -2.86
N GLN A 205 4.00 -2.44 -2.48
CA GLN A 205 4.70 -1.15 -2.44
C GLN A 205 5.22 -0.70 -3.81
N TRP A 206 5.28 -1.64 -4.78
CA TRP A 206 5.68 -1.41 -6.16
C TRP A 206 4.46 -1.21 -7.07
N GLY A 207 4.68 -0.78 -8.32
CA GLY A 207 3.60 -0.62 -9.28
C GLY A 207 2.64 0.50 -8.92
N GLY A 208 1.57 0.62 -9.70
CA GLY A 208 0.49 1.57 -9.48
C GLY A 208 0.94 3.03 -9.41
N GLN A 209 0.22 3.83 -8.64
CA GLN A 209 0.42 5.28 -8.49
C GLN A 209 1.56 5.59 -7.51
N GLN A 210 2.70 6.05 -8.02
CA GLN A 210 3.88 6.32 -7.21
C GLN A 210 4.15 7.82 -7.10
N LEU A 211 4.25 8.33 -5.87
CA LEU A 211 4.74 9.68 -5.60
C LEU A 211 6.14 9.88 -6.22
N ALA A 212 6.44 11.11 -6.65
CA ALA A 212 7.82 11.46 -6.98
C ALA A 212 8.74 11.21 -5.78
N ALA A 213 10.02 10.91 -6.04
CA ALA A 213 10.97 10.48 -5.02
C ALA A 213 11.13 11.45 -3.82
N ASN A 214 10.92 12.73 -4.05
CA ASN A 214 11.00 13.82 -3.06
C ASN A 214 9.62 14.36 -2.63
N ALA A 215 8.53 13.83 -3.19
CA ALA A 215 7.18 14.20 -2.77
C ALA A 215 6.81 13.49 -1.48
N VAL A 216 5.99 14.16 -0.67
CA VAL A 216 5.52 13.69 0.62
C VAL A 216 3.99 13.72 0.63
N ALA A 217 3.39 12.78 1.36
CA ALA A 217 1.99 12.79 1.71
C ALA A 217 1.89 12.65 3.24
N TYR A 218 0.93 13.31 3.86
CA TYR A 218 0.73 13.24 5.30
C TYR A 218 -0.75 13.43 5.63
N TYR A 219 -1.16 12.86 6.75
CA TYR A 219 -2.50 12.98 7.28
C TYR A 219 -2.46 13.01 8.82
N PRO A 220 -3.26 13.84 9.52
CA PRO A 220 -4.16 14.86 8.99
C PRO A 220 -3.44 15.88 8.09
N ALA A 221 -4.10 16.33 7.03
CA ALA A 221 -3.57 17.32 6.10
C ALA A 221 -3.64 18.74 6.72
N ASP A 222 -2.99 19.71 6.08
CA ASP A 222 -3.08 21.11 6.51
C ASP A 222 -4.53 21.56 6.68
N ASN A 223 -4.82 22.14 7.84
CA ASN A 223 -6.13 22.68 8.23
C ASN A 223 -7.26 21.64 8.25
N ASP A 224 -6.95 20.34 8.33
CA ASP A 224 -7.97 19.33 8.61
C ASP A 224 -8.63 19.55 9.99
N SER A 225 -9.89 19.17 10.08
CA SER A 225 -10.61 19.00 11.34
C SER A 225 -10.82 17.51 11.58
N ILE A 226 -10.30 16.98 12.68
CA ILE A 226 -10.28 15.54 12.97
C ILE A 226 -10.80 15.24 14.37
N PHE A 227 -11.45 14.10 14.51
CA PHE A 227 -11.81 13.58 15.82
C PHE A 227 -10.54 13.14 16.56
N GLY A 228 -10.34 13.70 17.77
CA GLY A 228 -9.08 13.59 18.50
C GLY A 228 -8.74 12.22 19.09
N THR A 229 -9.68 11.27 19.08
CA THR A 229 -9.54 9.96 19.74
C THR A 229 -9.42 8.81 18.75
N PHE A 230 -8.55 7.85 19.06
CA PHE A 230 -8.39 6.56 18.41
C PHE A 230 -8.46 5.43 19.45
N TYR A 231 -9.05 4.30 19.07
CA TYR A 231 -9.14 3.10 19.90
C TYR A 231 -8.32 1.98 19.24
N PRO A 232 -7.09 1.70 19.71
CA PRO A 232 -6.21 0.71 19.06
C PRO A 232 -6.82 -0.68 18.88
N ALA A 233 -7.71 -1.09 19.80
CA ALA A 233 -8.40 -2.37 19.74
C ALA A 233 -9.40 -2.53 18.56
N THR A 234 -9.78 -1.44 17.89
CA THR A 234 -10.66 -1.50 16.70
C THR A 234 -9.89 -1.81 15.42
N GLU A 235 -8.58 -2.04 15.51
CA GLU A 235 -7.72 -2.38 14.39
C GLU A 235 -7.06 -3.75 14.62
N ASN A 236 -6.97 -4.56 13.56
CA ASN A 236 -6.32 -5.86 13.59
C ASN A 236 -5.31 -5.95 12.44
N PRO A 237 -4.00 -6.08 12.70
CA PRO A 237 -3.38 -6.18 14.03
C PRO A 237 -3.56 -4.90 14.87
N ASN A 238 -3.44 -4.99 16.19
CA ASN A 238 -3.55 -3.82 17.06
C ASN A 238 -2.21 -3.06 17.10
N PRO A 239 -2.15 -1.77 16.71
CA PRO A 239 -0.90 -1.01 16.64
C PRO A 239 -0.34 -0.59 18.02
N ALA A 240 -1.15 -0.63 19.08
CA ALA A 240 -0.77 -0.25 20.44
C ALA A 240 -1.63 -0.99 21.46
N SER A 241 -1.41 -2.30 21.60
CA SER A 241 -2.23 -3.18 22.45
C SER A 241 -2.19 -2.85 23.94
N ASP A 242 -1.20 -2.08 24.37
CA ASP A 242 -1.06 -1.60 25.74
C ASP A 242 -1.87 -0.32 26.03
N LEU A 243 -2.47 0.31 25.02
CA LEU A 243 -3.31 1.50 25.15
C LEU A 243 -4.79 1.17 24.92
N ALA A 244 -5.63 1.47 25.91
CA ALA A 244 -7.09 1.35 25.76
C ALA A 244 -7.66 2.43 24.82
N SER A 245 -7.10 3.64 24.89
CA SER A 245 -7.39 4.75 23.98
C SER A 245 -6.10 5.53 23.70
N ALA A 246 -6.08 6.20 22.56
CA ALA A 246 -4.96 6.99 22.06
C ALA A 246 -5.49 8.22 21.33
N GLY A 247 -4.58 9.12 20.93
CA GLY A 247 -4.93 10.22 20.03
C GLY A 247 -4.97 9.76 18.59
N HIS A 248 -5.61 10.57 17.74
CA HIS A 248 -5.63 10.35 16.30
C HIS A 248 -4.22 10.12 15.73
N PRO A 249 -3.94 9.02 15.00
CA PRO A 249 -2.63 8.77 14.41
C PRO A 249 -2.26 9.76 13.32
N ILE A 250 -1.03 10.26 13.34
CA ILE A 250 -0.51 11.20 12.34
C ILE A 250 0.45 10.44 11.42
N MET A 251 0.07 10.28 10.16
CA MET A 251 0.85 9.60 9.12
C MET A 251 1.79 10.58 8.41
N PHE A 252 3.01 10.13 8.15
CA PHE A 252 3.91 10.74 7.17
C PHE A 252 4.37 9.67 6.17
N ARG A 253 4.34 10.00 4.88
CA ARG A 253 4.57 9.06 3.78
C ARG A 253 5.43 9.65 2.67
N MET A 254 6.25 8.79 2.09
CA MET A 254 6.96 8.99 0.82
C MET A 254 6.87 7.73 -0.03
N ALA A 255 7.15 7.83 -1.33
CA ALA A 255 7.28 6.63 -2.17
C ALA A 255 8.40 5.72 -1.64
N ALA A 256 8.22 4.41 -1.64
CA ALA A 256 9.27 3.46 -1.32
C ALA A 256 9.11 2.15 -2.12
N PRO A 257 9.13 2.22 -3.47
CA PRO A 257 8.79 1.07 -4.32
C PRO A 257 9.83 -0.06 -4.30
N SER A 258 11.04 0.21 -3.82
CA SER A 258 12.08 -0.79 -3.64
C SER A 258 12.18 -1.23 -2.18
N SER A 259 12.43 -2.51 -1.94
CA SER A 259 12.71 -3.05 -0.60
C SER A 259 13.95 -2.44 0.06
N SER A 260 14.86 -1.86 -0.73
CA SER A 260 16.02 -1.11 -0.24
C SER A 260 15.71 0.33 0.18
N ASN A 261 14.51 0.84 -0.11
CA ASN A 261 14.13 2.18 0.32
C ASN A 261 13.84 2.18 1.82
N VAL A 262 14.30 3.23 2.49
CA VAL A 262 14.11 3.41 3.94
C VAL A 262 13.76 4.86 4.21
N LEU A 263 12.69 5.08 4.98
CA LEU A 263 12.35 6.38 5.57
C LEU A 263 12.69 6.35 7.06
N THR A 264 13.78 6.99 7.45
CA THR A 264 14.18 7.12 8.86
C THR A 264 13.60 8.37 9.48
N VAL A 265 13.42 8.36 10.81
CA VAL A 265 12.85 9.46 11.58
C VAL A 265 13.87 10.00 12.56
N SER A 266 14.27 11.27 12.44
CA SER A 266 15.15 11.96 13.40
C SER A 266 14.37 12.79 14.42
N SER A 267 13.14 13.18 14.11
CA SER A 267 12.18 13.77 15.06
C SER A 267 10.76 13.65 14.51
N PHE A 268 9.79 13.34 15.37
CA PHE A 268 8.37 13.46 15.01
C PHE A 268 7.60 13.86 16.27
N THR A 269 7.22 15.13 16.36
CA THR A 269 6.66 15.76 17.56
C THR A 269 5.30 16.38 17.29
N LEU A 270 4.49 16.48 18.34
CA LEU A 270 3.18 17.12 18.31
C LEU A 270 3.09 18.16 19.43
N THR A 271 2.71 19.38 19.07
CA THR A 271 2.30 20.41 20.03
C THR A 271 0.80 20.64 19.90
N GLY A 272 0.11 20.78 21.04
CA GLY A 272 -1.30 21.10 21.12
C GLY A 272 -1.56 22.58 21.35
N PRO A 273 -2.81 22.95 21.69
CA PRO A 273 -3.21 24.32 21.94
C PRO A 273 -2.31 25.01 22.97
N GLY A 274 -1.95 26.27 22.70
CA GLY A 274 -1.05 27.04 23.57
C GLY A 274 0.41 26.57 23.58
N GLY A 275 0.80 25.67 22.66
CA GLY A 275 2.18 25.16 22.55
C GLY A 275 2.51 24.01 23.50
N ALA A 276 1.51 23.40 24.14
CA ALA A 276 1.70 22.27 25.03
C ALA A 276 2.27 21.05 24.28
N ALA A 277 3.33 20.43 24.79
CA ALA A 277 3.85 19.20 24.20
C ALA A 277 2.86 18.03 24.41
N VAL A 278 2.55 17.29 23.34
CA VAL A 278 1.71 16.09 23.42
C VAL A 278 2.61 14.85 23.45
N PRO A 279 2.46 13.94 24.42
CA PRO A 279 3.21 12.68 24.43
C PRO A 279 2.86 11.78 23.24
N VAL A 280 3.88 11.28 22.54
CA VAL A 280 3.72 10.48 21.31
C VAL A 280 4.64 9.26 21.29
N ARG A 281 4.25 8.26 20.51
CA ARG A 281 5.08 7.16 20.04
C ARG A 281 5.34 7.33 18.56
N VAL A 282 6.58 7.12 18.13
CA VAL A 282 6.93 7.11 16.72
C VAL A 282 7.01 5.66 16.27
N LEU A 283 6.08 5.23 15.42
CA LEU A 283 6.07 3.91 14.82
C LEU A 283 6.82 3.97 13.48
N VAL A 284 7.80 3.09 13.31
CA VAL A 284 8.63 3.01 12.09
C VAL A 284 8.69 1.59 11.55
N PRO A 285 8.87 1.42 10.23
CA PRO A 285 9.15 0.11 9.64
C PRO A 285 10.43 -0.51 10.22
N ALA A 286 10.51 -1.83 10.23
CA ALA A 286 11.65 -2.58 10.78
C ALA A 286 13.02 -2.12 10.23
N ASN A 287 13.12 -1.95 8.91
CA ASN A 287 14.35 -1.52 8.26
C ASN A 287 14.74 -0.05 8.56
N ALA A 288 13.81 0.76 9.07
CA ALA A 288 14.05 2.15 9.46
C ALA A 288 14.47 2.30 10.93
N LYS A 289 14.28 1.28 11.78
CA LYS A 289 14.49 1.39 13.23
C LYS A 289 15.92 1.78 13.59
N ALA A 290 16.92 1.12 13.00
CA ALA A 290 18.33 1.37 13.31
C ALA A 290 18.79 2.80 12.96
N GLY A 291 18.18 3.43 11.95
CA GLY A 291 18.51 4.79 11.52
C GLY A 291 17.59 5.88 12.08
N SER A 292 16.63 5.52 12.94
CA SER A 292 15.65 6.45 13.53
C SER A 292 15.99 6.79 14.99
N VAL A 293 15.26 7.74 15.58
CA VAL A 293 15.38 8.11 17.00
C VAL A 293 15.32 6.87 17.91
N ALA A 294 16.09 6.90 18.99
CA ALA A 294 16.20 5.77 19.92
C ALA A 294 14.83 5.32 20.46
N SER A 295 13.91 6.26 20.68
CA SER A 295 12.54 6.03 21.17
C SER A 295 11.57 5.49 20.11
N ALA A 296 11.94 5.42 18.84
CA ALA A 296 11.08 4.87 17.80
C ALA A 296 10.72 3.40 18.11
N ILE A 297 9.52 2.98 17.77
CA ILE A 297 9.06 1.61 17.98
C ILE A 297 8.98 0.94 16.61
N GLU A 298 9.67 -0.19 16.47
CA GLU A 298 9.56 -1.01 15.28
C GLU A 298 8.14 -1.55 15.15
N ASN A 299 7.60 -1.46 13.93
CA ASN A 299 6.31 -2.00 13.57
C ASN A 299 6.41 -2.73 12.23
N THR A 300 6.23 -4.05 12.27
CA THR A 300 6.40 -4.94 11.11
C THR A 300 5.27 -4.83 10.09
N SER A 301 4.16 -4.17 10.44
CA SER A 301 3.01 -3.95 9.57
C SER A 301 3.08 -2.61 8.82
N LEU A 302 4.07 -1.76 9.13
CA LEU A 302 4.32 -0.52 8.41
C LEU A 302 5.20 -0.74 7.18
N TYR A 303 4.87 -0.04 6.10
CA TYR A 303 5.62 -0.07 4.85
C TYR A 303 6.79 0.90 4.85
N ALA A 304 7.82 0.57 4.07
CA ALA A 304 9.15 1.18 4.18
C ALA A 304 9.16 2.71 4.01
N GLY A 305 8.16 3.26 3.32
CA GLY A 305 7.96 4.69 3.10
C GLY A 305 6.93 5.35 4.01
N VAL A 306 6.46 4.68 5.07
CA VAL A 306 5.35 5.14 5.92
C VAL A 306 5.76 5.08 7.39
N VAL A 307 5.59 6.18 8.09
CA VAL A 307 5.82 6.30 9.52
C VAL A 307 4.62 6.95 10.19
N PHE A 308 4.39 6.63 11.45
CA PHE A 308 3.28 7.17 12.22
C PHE A 308 3.76 7.79 13.52
N MET A 309 3.20 8.95 13.86
CA MET A 309 3.22 9.50 15.20
C MET A 309 1.87 9.18 15.84
N LEU A 310 1.88 8.36 16.89
CA LEU A 310 0.70 7.96 17.65
C LEU A 310 0.71 8.70 19.00
N PRO A 311 -0.16 9.71 19.21
CA PRO A 311 -0.31 10.33 20.52
C PRO A 311 -0.80 9.29 21.54
N THR A 312 -0.17 9.24 22.71
CA THR A 312 -0.47 8.19 23.70
C THR A 312 -1.71 8.46 24.54
N GLN A 313 -2.41 9.57 24.27
CA GLN A 313 -3.65 10.00 24.91
C GLN A 313 -4.54 10.70 23.88
N PRO A 314 -5.88 10.69 24.06
CA PRO A 314 -6.79 11.48 23.24
C PRO A 314 -6.34 12.93 23.09
N LEU A 315 -6.44 13.48 21.87
CA LEU A 315 -6.10 14.88 21.63
C LEU A 315 -7.17 15.80 22.24
N THR A 316 -6.72 16.88 22.86
CA THR A 316 -7.63 17.92 23.36
C THR A 316 -8.21 18.73 22.20
N GLY A 317 -9.33 19.41 22.42
CA GLY A 317 -9.89 20.29 21.39
C GLY A 317 -8.96 21.46 21.06
N GLY A 318 -8.76 21.73 19.77
CA GLY A 318 -8.03 22.91 19.28
C GLY A 318 -6.90 22.58 18.30
N THR A 319 -6.13 23.62 17.94
CA THR A 319 -5.06 23.52 16.94
C THR A 319 -3.86 22.77 17.49
N HIS A 320 -3.45 21.76 16.73
CA HIS A 320 -2.23 20.99 16.93
C HIS A 320 -1.25 21.26 15.79
N THR A 321 0.05 21.23 16.08
CA THR A 321 1.11 21.34 15.07
C THR A 321 1.99 20.09 15.13
N ALA A 322 2.02 19.36 14.02
CA ALA A 322 2.91 18.22 13.83
C ALA A 322 4.21 18.70 13.16
N THR A 323 5.33 18.18 13.61
CA THR A 323 6.65 18.47 13.03
C THR A 323 7.40 17.17 12.82
N PHE A 324 7.71 16.88 11.56
CA PHE A 324 8.49 15.74 11.11
C PHE A 324 9.88 16.19 10.65
N ALA A 325 10.90 15.43 11.03
CA ALA A 325 12.24 15.47 10.46
C ALA A 325 12.76 14.04 10.30
N GLY A 326 13.42 13.76 9.18
CA GLY A 326 13.91 12.43 8.86
C GLY A 326 14.73 12.41 7.57
N ALA A 327 14.93 11.21 7.03
CA ALA A 327 15.61 11.06 5.75
C ALA A 327 15.06 9.88 4.95
N ARG A 328 14.93 10.06 3.63
CA ARG A 328 14.66 8.98 2.68
C ARG A 328 15.96 8.60 2.00
N ASN A 329 16.46 7.39 2.24
CA ASN A 329 17.74 6.91 1.72
C ASN A 329 18.90 7.91 1.97
N GLY A 330 18.93 8.52 3.16
CA GLY A 330 19.95 9.51 3.54
C GLY A 330 19.72 10.94 3.05
N VAL A 331 18.74 11.19 2.18
CA VAL A 331 18.34 12.55 1.78
C VAL A 331 17.39 13.11 2.84
N ALA A 332 17.76 14.23 3.47
CA ALA A 332 16.97 14.83 4.54
C ALA A 332 15.62 15.38 4.05
N ILE A 333 14.57 15.19 4.85
CA ILE A 333 13.24 15.78 4.66
C ILE A 333 12.74 16.30 6.01
N SER A 334 12.10 17.47 5.99
CA SER A 334 11.40 18.03 7.14
C SER A 334 10.08 18.67 6.71
N LYS A 335 9.07 18.58 7.58
CA LYS A 335 7.77 19.21 7.35
C LYS A 335 7.14 19.59 8.68
N SER A 336 6.57 20.79 8.74
CA SER A 336 5.70 21.23 9.83
C SER A 336 4.35 21.62 9.25
N TRP A 337 3.27 21.25 9.93
CA TRP A 337 1.90 21.53 9.52
C TRP A 337 0.95 21.51 10.72
N SER A 338 -0.24 22.06 10.54
CA SER A 338 -1.24 22.16 11.61
C SER A 338 -2.61 21.63 11.18
N PHE A 339 -3.34 21.10 12.15
CA PHE A 339 -4.72 20.62 12.04
C PHE A 339 -5.46 20.92 13.34
N THR A 340 -6.78 20.79 13.34
CA THR A 340 -7.63 21.01 14.52
C THR A 340 -8.23 19.68 14.97
N ALA A 341 -8.11 19.39 16.26
CA ALA A 341 -8.82 18.28 16.90
C ALA A 341 -10.12 18.77 17.56
N PHE A 342 -11.15 17.93 17.57
CA PHE A 342 -12.40 18.13 18.31
C PHE A 342 -12.80 16.85 19.05
#